data_AF-P45854-F1
#
_entry.id   AF-P45854-F1
#
_cell.length_a   1.000
_cell.length_b   1.000
_cell.length_c   1.000
_cell.angle_alpha   90.00
_cell.angle_beta   90.00
_cell.angle_gamma   90.00
#
_symmetry.space_group_name_H-M   'P 1'
#
loop_
_entity.id
_entity.type
_entity.pdbx_description
1 polymer ?
#
loop_
_entity_poly.entity_id
_entity_poly.type
_entity_poly.pdbx_seq_one_letter_code
_entity_poly.pdbx_strand_id
1 'polypeptide(L)'
;MKMRIQIFFILSLFSSISFASVQDFCVADPKGPQNPSGYSCKNPDQVTENDFAFSGLGKAGNTSNVIKAAVTPAFAPAFAGLNGLDVSLARLDLAGGGVIPLHTHPGASEVLVVIQGTICAGFISSANKVYLKTLSRGDSMVFPQGLLHFQLNSGKGPALAFVAFGSSSPGLQILPFALFANDLPSELVEATTFLSDEEVKKLKGVLGGTN
;
A
#
# COMPACT_ATOMS: atom_id res chain seq x y z
N MET A 1 49.10 -0.70 -13.28
CA MET A 1 47.98 -1.53 -13.79
C MET A 1 46.74 -1.50 -12.88
N LYS A 2 46.87 -1.68 -11.55
CA LYS A 2 45.73 -1.67 -10.59
C LYS A 2 44.82 -0.43 -10.65
N MET A 3 45.38 0.78 -10.71
CA MET A 3 44.58 2.03 -10.76
C MET A 3 43.71 2.14 -12.03
N ARG A 4 44.17 1.64 -13.17
CA ARG A 4 43.41 1.68 -14.44
C ARG A 4 42.21 0.73 -14.40
N ILE A 5 42.34 -0.43 -13.75
CA ILE A 5 41.24 -1.39 -13.56
C ILE A 5 40.17 -0.78 -12.63
N GLN A 6 40.58 -0.13 -11.53
CA GLN A 6 39.64 0.53 -10.61
C GLN A 6 38.83 1.64 -11.30
N ILE A 7 39.48 2.49 -12.11
CA ILE A 7 38.78 3.54 -12.87
C ILE A 7 37.77 2.94 -13.86
N PHE A 8 38.13 1.85 -14.56
CA PHE A 8 37.20 1.16 -15.46
C PHE A 8 35.97 0.60 -14.75
N PHE A 9 36.16 -0.05 -13.59
CA PHE A 9 35.06 -0.57 -12.77
C PHE A 9 34.14 0.54 -12.24
N ILE A 10 34.72 1.68 -11.83
CA ILE A 10 33.96 2.84 -11.36
C ILE A 10 33.15 3.44 -12.53
N LEU A 11 33.76 3.60 -13.70
CA LEU A 11 33.09 4.16 -14.88
C LEU A 11 31.92 3.27 -15.36
N SER A 12 32.07 1.94 -15.32
CA SER A 12 30.98 1.01 -15.64
C SER A 12 29.82 1.05 -14.64
N LEU A 13 30.12 1.33 -13.37
CA LEU A 13 29.09 1.51 -12.34
C LEU A 13 28.27 2.78 -12.61
N PHE A 14 28.93 3.89 -12.97
CA PHE A 14 28.26 5.16 -13.27
C PHE A 14 27.39 5.10 -14.54
N SER A 15 27.84 4.40 -15.59
CA SER A 15 27.04 4.25 -16.82
C SER A 15 25.74 3.47 -16.61
N SER A 16 25.64 2.68 -15.55
CA SER A 16 24.43 1.93 -15.19
C SER A 16 23.35 2.82 -14.55
N ILE A 17 23.74 3.99 -14.02
CA ILE A 17 22.84 4.90 -13.28
C ILE A 17 22.06 5.82 -14.26
N SER A 18 22.53 5.99 -15.49
CA SER A 18 22.13 7.12 -16.35
C SER A 18 20.90 6.90 -17.24
N PHE A 19 20.50 5.65 -17.52
CA PHE A 19 19.40 5.41 -18.48
C PHE A 19 18.00 5.63 -17.90
N ALA A 20 17.86 5.72 -16.58
CA ALA A 20 16.55 5.93 -15.94
C ALA A 20 15.95 7.33 -16.18
N SER A 21 16.77 8.31 -16.60
CA SER A 21 16.39 9.73 -16.62
C SER A 21 16.10 10.33 -18.01
N VAL A 22 16.18 9.55 -19.09
CA VAL A 22 16.11 10.13 -20.46
C VAL A 22 14.68 10.33 -20.96
N GLN A 23 13.66 9.91 -20.22
CA GLN A 23 12.25 10.04 -20.61
C GLN A 23 11.47 10.74 -19.51
N ASP A 24 10.58 11.67 -19.88
CA ASP A 24 9.74 12.41 -18.93
C ASP A 24 8.82 11.47 -18.13
N PHE A 25 8.32 10.42 -18.76
CA PHE A 25 7.41 9.44 -18.16
C PHE A 25 7.38 8.12 -18.92
N CYS A 26 6.86 7.08 -18.27
CA CYS A 26 6.60 5.76 -18.85
C CYS A 26 5.16 5.36 -18.51
N VAL A 27 4.18 5.79 -19.30
CA VAL A 27 2.78 5.41 -19.09
C VAL A 27 2.66 3.89 -19.14
N ALA A 28 2.10 3.25 -18.11
CA ALA A 28 1.94 1.81 -18.07
C ALA A 28 1.14 1.30 -19.28
N ASP A 29 1.69 0.32 -20.00
CA ASP A 29 0.94 -0.56 -20.87
C ASP A 29 0.50 -1.80 -20.08
N PRO A 30 -0.78 -1.93 -19.69
CA PRO A 30 -1.28 -3.08 -18.95
C PRO A 30 -1.26 -4.38 -19.78
N LYS A 31 -1.06 -4.31 -21.10
CA LYS A 31 -0.94 -5.47 -21.98
C LYS A 31 0.50 -5.91 -22.20
N GLY A 32 1.47 -5.07 -21.82
CA GLY A 32 2.89 -5.37 -21.95
C GLY A 32 3.41 -6.28 -20.83
N PRO A 33 4.65 -6.77 -20.96
CA PRO A 33 5.32 -7.49 -19.89
C PRO A 33 5.40 -6.67 -18.60
N GLN A 34 5.16 -7.34 -17.47
CA GLN A 34 5.33 -6.78 -16.13
C GLN A 34 6.56 -7.39 -15.46
N ASN A 35 7.31 -6.57 -14.72
CA ASN A 35 8.44 -7.02 -13.91
C ASN A 35 8.42 -6.33 -12.54
N PRO A 36 9.30 -6.71 -11.58
CA PRO A 36 9.32 -6.08 -10.26
C PRO A 36 9.57 -4.56 -10.26
N SER A 37 10.08 -3.98 -11.35
CA SER A 37 10.28 -2.54 -11.53
C SER A 37 9.06 -1.82 -12.11
N GLY A 38 7.98 -2.53 -12.44
CA GLY A 38 6.73 -1.95 -12.93
C GLY A 38 6.25 -2.50 -14.27
N TYR A 39 5.47 -1.68 -14.98
CA TYR A 39 4.88 -2.00 -16.27
C TYR A 39 5.77 -1.50 -17.42
N SER A 40 5.72 -2.21 -18.55
CA SER A 40 6.27 -1.71 -19.81
C SER A 40 5.61 -0.38 -20.22
N CYS A 41 6.32 0.46 -20.97
CA CYS A 41 5.79 1.75 -21.42
C CYS A 41 4.89 1.56 -22.65
N LYS A 42 3.75 2.25 -22.65
CA LYS A 42 2.91 2.48 -23.83
C LYS A 42 3.74 3.22 -24.90
N ASN A 43 3.41 2.99 -26.18
CA ASN A 43 3.97 3.80 -27.26
C ASN A 43 3.65 5.30 -27.01
N PRO A 44 4.64 6.21 -27.03
CA PRO A 44 4.42 7.65 -26.90
C PRO A 44 3.33 8.21 -27.82
N ASP A 45 3.17 7.68 -29.05
CA ASP A 45 2.14 8.12 -30.00
C ASP A 45 0.70 7.79 -29.56
N GLN A 46 0.54 6.92 -28.57
CA GLN A 46 -0.75 6.49 -28.01
C GLN A 46 -1.02 7.11 -26.63
N VAL A 47 -0.09 7.90 -26.11
CA VAL A 47 -0.24 8.59 -24.83
C VAL A 47 -1.15 9.80 -25.00
N THR A 48 -2.06 9.99 -24.05
CA THR A 48 -2.96 11.15 -24.00
C THR A 48 -2.99 11.73 -22.59
N GLU A 49 -3.53 12.93 -22.42
CA GLU A 49 -3.77 13.56 -21.12
C GLU A 49 -4.61 12.69 -20.18
N ASN A 50 -5.46 11.81 -20.73
CA ASN A 50 -6.27 10.88 -19.95
C ASN A 50 -5.44 9.82 -19.23
N ASP A 51 -4.22 9.51 -19.68
CA ASP A 51 -3.32 8.60 -18.97
C ASP A 51 -2.80 9.24 -17.66
N PHE A 52 -2.85 10.57 -17.56
CA PHE A 52 -2.40 11.37 -16.41
C PHE A 52 -3.54 11.86 -15.51
N ALA A 53 -4.79 11.54 -15.84
CA ALA A 53 -5.96 11.90 -15.07
C ALA A 53 -6.65 10.65 -14.49
N PHE A 54 -7.15 10.74 -13.25
CA PHE A 54 -7.89 9.66 -12.62
C PHE A 54 -9.20 10.15 -12.01
N SER A 55 -10.33 9.61 -12.49
CA SER A 55 -11.67 10.04 -12.06
C SER A 55 -12.37 9.09 -11.08
N GLY A 56 -11.65 8.12 -10.50
CA GLY A 56 -12.24 7.10 -9.60
C GLY A 56 -12.43 7.52 -8.14
N LEU A 57 -11.77 8.59 -7.68
CA LEU A 57 -11.73 8.99 -6.25
C LEU A 57 -12.94 9.84 -5.80
N GLY A 58 -13.82 10.24 -6.71
CA GLY A 58 -14.97 11.10 -6.40
C GLY A 58 -16.15 10.40 -5.73
N LYS A 59 -16.22 9.06 -5.80
CA LYS A 59 -17.36 8.27 -5.31
C LYS A 59 -16.96 7.47 -4.08
N ALA A 60 -17.86 7.43 -3.08
CA ALA A 60 -17.67 6.58 -1.91
C ALA A 60 -17.73 5.09 -2.27
N GLY A 61 -16.81 4.32 -1.69
CA GLY A 61 -16.83 2.86 -1.76
C GLY A 61 -17.94 2.23 -0.91
N ASN A 62 -18.26 0.96 -1.19
CA ASN A 62 -19.28 0.23 -0.46
C ASN A 62 -18.76 -0.28 0.89
N THR A 63 -19.24 0.30 1.98
CA THR A 63 -18.89 -0.08 3.37
C THR A 63 -19.83 -1.12 3.98
N SER A 64 -20.74 -1.73 3.20
CA SER A 64 -21.63 -2.81 3.65
C SER A 64 -20.92 -4.17 3.67
N ASN A 65 -19.84 -4.27 4.44
CA ASN A 65 -19.01 -5.46 4.57
C ASN A 65 -18.52 -5.62 6.03
N VAL A 66 -17.82 -6.73 6.32
CA VAL A 66 -17.43 -7.10 7.70
C VAL A 66 -16.49 -6.10 8.38
N ILE A 67 -15.65 -5.40 7.61
CA ILE A 67 -14.75 -4.36 8.13
C ILE A 67 -15.38 -2.96 8.11
N LYS A 68 -16.59 -2.82 7.56
CA LYS A 68 -17.34 -1.56 7.42
C LYS A 68 -16.54 -0.44 6.75
N ALA A 69 -15.68 -0.83 5.81
CA ALA A 69 -14.71 0.05 5.17
C ALA A 69 -14.56 -0.28 3.69
N ALA A 70 -14.12 0.69 2.89
CA ALA A 70 -13.76 0.51 1.50
C ALA A 70 -12.50 1.32 1.17
N VAL A 71 -11.64 0.73 0.35
CA VAL A 71 -10.45 1.39 -0.21
C VAL A 71 -10.63 1.45 -1.72
N THR A 72 -10.50 2.63 -2.30
CA THR A 72 -10.45 2.82 -3.76
C THR A 72 -9.03 3.21 -4.16
N PRO A 73 -8.23 2.27 -4.69
CA PRO A 73 -6.86 2.56 -5.10
C PRO A 73 -6.82 3.33 -6.43
N ALA A 74 -5.90 4.29 -6.51
CA ALA A 74 -5.47 4.96 -7.73
C ALA A 74 -3.97 4.67 -7.94
N PHE A 75 -3.69 3.41 -8.26
CA PHE A 75 -2.34 2.83 -8.44
C PHE A 75 -2.10 2.47 -9.91
N ALA A 76 -0.85 2.17 -10.30
CA ALA A 76 -0.58 1.54 -11.58
C ALA A 76 -1.18 0.12 -11.64
N PRO A 77 -1.83 -0.30 -12.74
CA PRO A 77 -1.96 0.39 -14.02
C PRO A 77 -3.30 1.15 -14.18
N ALA A 78 -4.20 1.08 -13.20
CA ALA A 78 -5.49 1.78 -13.24
C ALA A 78 -5.34 3.30 -13.37
N PHE A 79 -4.26 3.85 -12.80
CA PHE A 79 -3.76 5.19 -13.06
C PHE A 79 -2.40 5.07 -13.75
N ALA A 80 -2.44 4.86 -15.08
CA ALA A 80 -1.29 4.42 -15.88
C ALA A 80 -0.10 5.41 -15.88
N GLY A 81 -0.37 6.72 -15.83
CA GLY A 81 0.66 7.75 -15.78
C GLY A 81 1.52 7.75 -14.51
N LEU A 82 1.14 7.02 -13.46
CA LEU A 82 1.94 6.90 -12.24
C LEU A 82 3.13 5.96 -12.38
N ASN A 83 3.17 5.12 -13.42
CA ASN A 83 4.19 4.07 -13.55
C ASN A 83 5.60 4.66 -13.56
N GLY A 84 6.42 4.22 -12.60
CA GLY A 84 7.79 4.71 -12.40
C GLY A 84 7.94 6.07 -11.70
N LEU A 85 6.85 6.77 -11.32
CA LEU A 85 6.92 8.11 -10.71
C LEU A 85 6.95 8.12 -9.18
N ASP A 86 7.02 6.96 -8.54
CA ASP A 86 7.05 6.79 -7.08
C ASP A 86 5.98 7.57 -6.29
N VAL A 87 4.79 7.71 -6.89
CA VAL A 87 3.65 8.33 -6.25
C VAL A 87 2.37 7.60 -6.61
N SER A 88 1.47 7.45 -5.65
CA SER A 88 0.10 7.01 -5.91
C SER A 88 -0.87 7.52 -4.85
N LEU A 89 -2.17 7.33 -5.08
CA LEU A 89 -3.24 7.80 -4.22
C LEU A 89 -4.20 6.66 -3.88
N ALA A 90 -4.91 6.78 -2.76
CA ALA A 90 -6.13 6.02 -2.54
C ALA A 90 -7.14 6.83 -1.72
N ARG A 91 -8.41 6.44 -1.84
CA ARG A 91 -9.51 6.91 -1.01
C ARG A 91 -9.89 5.86 0.02
N LEU A 92 -10.12 6.30 1.26
CA LEU A 92 -10.65 5.50 2.35
C LEU A 92 -12.04 6.00 2.72
N ASP A 93 -13.04 5.11 2.65
CA ASP A 93 -14.39 5.34 3.17
C ASP A 93 -14.63 4.40 4.36
N LEU A 94 -14.99 4.95 5.52
CA LEU A 94 -15.21 4.19 6.75
C LEU A 94 -16.59 4.51 7.30
N ALA A 95 -17.48 3.51 7.40
CA ALA A 95 -18.71 3.67 8.18
C ALA A 95 -18.39 3.72 9.69
N GLY A 96 -19.38 4.01 10.54
CA GLY A 96 -19.17 4.09 11.99
C GLY A 96 -18.57 2.80 12.55
N GLY A 97 -17.43 2.90 13.23
CA GLY A 97 -16.66 1.76 13.73
C GLY A 97 -15.98 0.92 12.64
N GLY A 98 -15.93 1.40 11.39
CA GLY A 98 -15.22 0.75 10.31
C GLY A 98 -13.72 0.87 10.43
N VAL A 99 -13.01 -0.13 9.93
CA VAL A 99 -11.58 -0.33 10.16
C VAL A 99 -10.87 -0.73 8.88
N ILE A 100 -9.75 -0.08 8.61
CA ILE A 100 -8.68 -0.68 7.82
C ILE A 100 -7.81 -1.44 8.81
N PRO A 101 -7.80 -2.79 8.75
CA PRO A 101 -7.16 -3.62 9.76
C PRO A 101 -5.65 -3.42 9.78
N LEU A 102 -4.97 -3.96 10.80
CA LEU A 102 -3.52 -3.87 10.89
C LEU A 102 -2.87 -4.46 9.62
N HIS A 103 -2.09 -3.65 8.92
CA HIS A 103 -1.47 -4.01 7.65
C HIS A 103 -0.15 -3.26 7.44
N THR A 104 0.58 -3.62 6.39
CA THR A 104 1.83 -2.99 5.97
C THR A 104 1.88 -2.77 4.46
N HIS A 105 2.67 -1.77 4.06
CA HIS A 105 3.04 -1.47 2.69
C HIS A 105 4.55 -1.74 2.51
N PRO A 106 4.94 -2.88 1.91
CA PRO A 106 6.36 -3.20 1.72
C PRO A 106 7.10 -2.21 0.82
N GLY A 107 6.39 -1.59 -0.12
CA GLY A 107 6.98 -0.76 -1.17
C GLY A 107 6.93 0.74 -0.91
N ALA A 108 6.24 1.23 0.12
CA ALA A 108 6.08 2.68 0.32
C ALA A 108 5.75 3.08 1.75
N SER A 109 6.13 4.32 2.09
CA SER A 109 5.48 5.05 3.19
C SER A 109 4.14 5.63 2.72
N GLU A 110 3.22 5.83 3.65
CA GLU A 110 1.89 6.42 3.42
C GLU A 110 1.76 7.75 4.18
N VAL A 111 1.08 8.71 3.57
CA VAL A 111 0.61 9.93 4.25
C VAL A 111 -0.90 10.03 4.07
N LEU A 112 -1.63 10.08 5.19
CA LEU A 112 -3.07 10.22 5.23
C LEU A 112 -3.47 11.66 5.55
N VAL A 113 -4.56 12.14 4.96
CA VAL A 113 -5.27 13.35 5.36
C VAL A 113 -6.77 13.07 5.54
N VAL A 114 -7.33 13.50 6.68
CA VAL A 114 -8.76 13.35 6.97
C VAL A 114 -9.55 14.47 6.30
N ILE A 115 -10.57 14.11 5.52
CA ILE A 115 -11.47 15.06 4.85
C ILE A 115 -12.79 15.21 5.61
N GLN A 116 -13.29 14.11 6.19
CA GLN A 116 -14.55 14.09 6.93
C GLN A 116 -14.45 13.10 8.10
N GLY A 117 -15.14 13.41 9.19
CA GLY A 117 -15.28 12.53 10.34
C GLY A 117 -14.07 12.54 11.25
N THR A 118 -13.88 11.42 11.96
CA THR A 118 -12.83 11.24 12.96
C THR A 118 -12.22 9.86 12.81
N ILE A 119 -10.90 9.80 12.68
CA ILE A 119 -10.15 8.55 12.49
C ILE A 119 -9.15 8.42 13.63
N CYS A 120 -9.24 7.34 14.40
CA CYS A 120 -8.16 6.88 15.25
C CYS A 120 -7.20 6.05 14.40
N ALA A 121 -5.98 6.53 14.21
CA ALA A 121 -4.96 5.85 13.44
C ALA A 121 -3.70 5.64 14.27
N GLY A 122 -2.92 4.64 13.89
CA GLY A 122 -1.66 4.36 14.56
C GLY A 122 -0.75 3.41 13.81
N PHE A 123 0.52 3.39 14.21
CA PHE A 123 1.50 2.42 13.74
C PHE A 123 2.34 1.87 14.89
N ILE A 124 3.00 0.74 14.64
CA ILE A 124 3.87 0.05 15.58
C ILE A 124 5.30 0.11 15.04
N SER A 125 6.23 0.69 15.81
CA SER A 125 7.64 0.74 15.42
C SER A 125 8.34 -0.61 15.58
N SER A 126 9.54 -0.74 15.01
CA SER A 126 10.41 -1.90 15.21
C SER A 126 10.80 -2.17 16.67
N ALA A 127 10.67 -1.17 17.55
CA ALA A 127 10.84 -1.32 18.99
C ALA A 127 9.55 -1.77 19.70
N ASN A 128 8.53 -2.22 18.96
CA ASN A 128 7.19 -2.57 19.44
C ASN A 128 6.47 -1.42 20.17
N LYS A 129 6.87 -0.16 19.92
CA LYS A 129 6.21 1.01 20.49
C LYS A 129 5.03 1.40 19.61
N VAL A 130 3.86 1.55 20.24
CA VAL A 130 2.64 2.01 19.59
C VAL A 130 2.58 3.53 19.55
N TYR A 131 2.34 4.08 18.37
CA TYR A 131 2.07 5.50 18.14
C TYR A 131 0.62 5.64 17.70
N LEU A 132 -0.20 6.32 18.51
CA LEU A 132 -1.65 6.42 18.31
C LEU A 132 -2.09 7.88 18.30
N LYS A 133 -2.98 8.25 17.39
CA LYS A 133 -3.57 9.58 17.33
C LYS A 133 -5.02 9.52 16.85
N THR A 134 -5.90 10.26 17.52
CA THR A 134 -7.23 10.61 16.98
C THR A 134 -7.07 11.84 16.09
N LEU A 135 -7.41 11.67 14.81
CA LEU A 135 -7.32 12.65 13.74
C LEU A 135 -8.73 13.16 13.41
N SER A 136 -8.86 14.47 13.27
CA SER A 136 -10.07 15.17 12.82
C SER A 136 -9.87 15.73 11.42
N ARG A 137 -10.93 16.25 10.80
CA ARG A 137 -10.86 16.91 9.49
C ARG A 137 -9.70 17.92 9.42
N GLY A 138 -8.84 17.74 8.40
CA GLY A 138 -7.66 18.56 8.15
C GLY A 138 -6.37 18.00 8.76
N ASP A 139 -6.46 17.09 9.72
CA ASP A 139 -5.28 16.44 10.29
C ASP A 139 -4.67 15.44 9.31
N SER A 140 -3.34 15.32 9.37
CA SER A 140 -2.57 14.34 8.62
C SER A 140 -1.73 13.44 9.52
N MET A 141 -1.39 12.26 9.03
CA MET A 141 -0.50 11.32 9.72
C MET A 141 0.34 10.54 8.70
N VAL A 142 1.60 10.29 9.07
CA VAL A 142 2.54 9.51 8.27
C VAL A 142 2.63 8.09 8.84
N PHE A 143 2.62 7.10 7.96
CA PHE A 143 2.90 5.70 8.28
C PHE A 143 4.19 5.29 7.55
N PRO A 144 5.28 5.00 8.28
CA PRO A 144 6.55 4.62 7.66
C PRO A 144 6.46 3.29 6.90
N GLN A 145 7.22 3.19 5.81
CA GLN A 145 7.29 1.99 4.98
C GLN A 145 7.56 0.72 5.80
N GLY A 146 6.85 -0.35 5.47
CA GLY A 146 7.06 -1.66 6.07
C GLY A 146 6.54 -1.82 7.50
N LEU A 147 6.05 -0.76 8.17
CA LEU A 147 5.53 -0.85 9.52
C LEU A 147 4.04 -1.19 9.58
N LEU A 148 3.67 -1.98 10.58
CA LEU A 148 2.27 -2.31 10.87
C LEU A 148 1.52 -1.04 11.30
N HIS A 149 0.42 -0.74 10.62
CA HIS A 149 -0.44 0.41 10.92
C HIS A 149 -1.92 0.10 10.61
N PHE A 150 -2.81 0.97 11.09
CA PHE A 150 -4.25 0.82 10.96
C PHE A 150 -4.98 2.17 11.00
N GLN A 151 -6.24 2.15 10.57
CA GLN A 151 -7.14 3.31 10.61
C GLN A 151 -8.53 2.84 11.06
N LEU A 152 -9.06 3.42 12.13
CA LEU A 152 -10.37 3.11 12.69
C LEU A 152 -11.23 4.37 12.70
N ASN A 153 -12.44 4.31 12.18
CA ASN A 153 -13.42 5.36 12.39
C ASN A 153 -13.94 5.33 13.83
N SER A 154 -13.41 6.21 14.68
CA SER A 154 -13.78 6.39 16.08
C SER A 154 -14.88 7.45 16.28
N GLY A 155 -15.39 8.04 15.19
CA GLY A 155 -16.45 9.04 15.22
C GLY A 155 -17.86 8.47 15.26
N LYS A 156 -18.85 9.35 15.37
CA LYS A 156 -20.29 9.00 15.38
C LYS A 156 -20.90 8.78 13.99
N GLY A 157 -20.21 9.19 12.92
CA GLY A 157 -20.69 9.15 11.54
C GLY A 157 -19.64 8.60 10.59
N PRO A 158 -19.88 8.62 9.26
CA PRO A 158 -18.89 8.16 8.30
C PRO A 158 -17.64 9.06 8.28
N ALA A 159 -16.49 8.45 8.07
CA ALA A 159 -15.22 9.13 7.88
C ALA A 159 -14.69 8.92 6.45
N LEU A 160 -14.04 9.96 5.93
CA LEU A 160 -13.40 9.98 4.62
C LEU A 160 -11.97 10.49 4.79
N ALA A 161 -11.02 9.75 4.22
CA ALA A 161 -9.64 10.19 4.10
C ALA A 161 -9.10 9.91 2.70
N PHE A 162 -8.09 10.68 2.30
CA PHE A 162 -7.23 10.34 1.17
C PHE A 162 -5.84 10.03 1.68
N VAL A 163 -5.18 9.13 0.98
CA VAL A 163 -3.81 8.74 1.28
C VAL A 163 -2.96 8.88 0.04
N ALA A 164 -1.69 9.24 0.23
CA ALA A 164 -0.67 9.25 -0.80
C ALA A 164 0.47 8.31 -0.39
N PHE A 165 1.04 7.61 -1.36
CA PHE A 165 2.15 6.68 -1.15
C PHE A 165 3.39 7.13 -1.91
N GLY A 166 4.57 6.86 -1.34
CA GLY A 166 5.87 7.04 -2.01
C GLY A 166 6.22 5.92 -3.02
N SER A 167 5.21 5.35 -3.68
CA SER A 167 5.37 4.37 -4.77
C SER A 167 4.13 4.38 -5.65
N SER A 168 4.30 4.08 -6.94
CA SER A 168 3.18 3.84 -7.88
C SER A 168 2.41 2.55 -7.58
N SER A 169 3.03 1.63 -6.83
CA SER A 169 2.47 0.35 -6.42
C SER A 169 2.99 -0.02 -5.02
N PRO A 170 2.35 0.48 -3.93
CA PRO A 170 2.87 0.36 -2.56
C PRO A 170 2.93 -1.06 -2.00
N GLY A 171 2.30 -2.04 -2.67
CA GLY A 171 2.06 -3.38 -2.15
C GLY A 171 1.06 -3.36 -0.99
N LEU A 172 0.61 -4.52 -0.51
CA LEU A 172 -0.28 -4.60 0.65
C LEU A 172 -0.15 -5.97 1.30
N GLN A 173 0.04 -6.01 2.61
CA GLN A 173 -0.07 -7.23 3.40
C GLN A 173 -0.90 -6.95 4.65
N ILE A 174 -2.07 -7.58 4.75
CA ILE A 174 -2.97 -7.47 5.90
C ILE A 174 -2.56 -8.54 6.92
N LEU A 175 -2.23 -8.13 8.14
CA LEU A 175 -1.67 -9.05 9.14
C LEU A 175 -2.62 -10.22 9.48
N PRO A 176 -3.92 -10.01 9.79
CA PRO A 176 -4.82 -11.13 10.02
C PRO A 176 -4.90 -12.11 8.85
N PHE A 177 -4.76 -11.64 7.60
CA PHE A 177 -4.81 -12.51 6.43
C PHE A 177 -3.51 -13.28 6.24
N ALA A 178 -2.37 -12.64 6.51
CA ALA A 178 -1.06 -13.28 6.50
C ALA A 178 -0.93 -14.39 7.56
N LEU A 179 -1.66 -14.27 8.68
CA LEU A 179 -1.66 -15.29 9.73
C LEU A 179 -2.73 -16.37 9.54
N PHE A 180 -3.94 -16.00 9.07
CA PHE A 180 -5.12 -16.87 9.21
C PHE A 180 -5.98 -17.01 7.95
N ALA A 181 -5.71 -16.31 6.84
CA ALA A 181 -6.51 -16.40 5.61
C ALA A 181 -5.72 -17.01 4.44
N ASN A 182 -4.95 -18.06 4.73
CA ASN A 182 -4.09 -18.76 3.78
C ASN A 182 -3.88 -20.23 4.20
N ASP A 183 -2.90 -20.89 3.57
CA ASP A 183 -2.54 -22.30 3.72
C ASP A 183 -1.25 -22.52 4.55
N LEU A 184 -0.83 -21.57 5.40
CA LEU A 184 0.23 -21.78 6.39
C LEU A 184 -0.20 -22.83 7.44
N PRO A 185 0.51 -23.94 7.64
CA PRO A 185 0.13 -24.97 8.61
C PRO A 185 -0.20 -24.43 10.00
N SER A 186 -1.32 -24.89 10.58
CA SER A 186 -1.84 -24.39 11.86
C SER A 186 -0.81 -24.50 12.99
N GLU A 187 -0.09 -25.63 13.05
CA GLU A 187 1.04 -25.87 13.96
C GLU A 187 2.17 -24.82 13.85
N LEU A 188 2.42 -24.27 12.65
CA LEU A 188 3.43 -23.22 12.45
C LEU A 188 2.90 -21.85 12.88
N VAL A 189 1.61 -21.58 12.70
CA VAL A 189 0.96 -20.38 13.26
C VAL A 189 1.03 -20.42 14.78
N GLU A 190 0.70 -21.56 15.41
CA GLU A 190 0.82 -21.77 16.85
C GLU A 190 2.25 -21.52 17.34
N ALA A 191 3.25 -22.13 16.69
CA ALA A 191 4.66 -22.00 17.07
C ALA A 191 5.21 -20.57 16.92
N THR A 192 4.68 -19.77 15.99
CA THR A 192 5.18 -18.42 15.69
C THR A 192 4.37 -17.30 16.35
N THR A 193 3.14 -17.57 16.78
CA THR A 193 2.26 -16.60 17.44
C THR A 193 2.03 -16.90 18.92
N PHE A 194 2.36 -18.11 19.36
CA PHE A 194 2.09 -18.66 20.70
C PHE A 194 0.59 -18.73 21.05
N LEU A 195 -0.27 -18.70 20.03
CA LEU A 195 -1.70 -18.96 20.16
C LEU A 195 -1.97 -20.46 20.29
N SER A 196 -3.07 -20.81 20.95
CA SER A 196 -3.53 -22.20 21.04
C SER A 196 -4.13 -22.69 19.71
N ASP A 197 -4.12 -24.02 19.51
CA ASP A 197 -4.78 -24.68 18.36
C ASP A 197 -6.26 -24.27 18.22
N GLU A 198 -6.99 -24.12 19.34
CA GLU A 198 -8.39 -23.67 19.33
C GLU A 198 -8.52 -22.24 18.78
N GLU A 199 -7.66 -21.32 19.21
CA GLU A 199 -7.66 -19.93 18.73
C GLU A 199 -7.29 -19.86 17.23
N VAL A 200 -6.28 -20.60 16.80
CA VAL A 200 -5.83 -20.62 15.40
C VAL A 200 -6.91 -21.19 14.49
N LYS A 201 -7.49 -22.35 14.83
CA LYS A 201 -8.59 -22.95 14.05
C LYS A 201 -9.80 -22.04 13.98
N LYS A 202 -10.15 -21.38 15.09
CA LYS A 202 -11.26 -20.42 15.11
C LYS A 202 -10.99 -19.23 14.18
N LEU A 203 -9.81 -18.62 14.26
CA LEU A 203 -9.46 -17.46 13.43
C LEU A 203 -9.38 -17.83 11.94
N LYS A 204 -8.81 -18.99 11.61
CA LYS A 204 -8.81 -19.53 10.24
C LYS A 204 -10.21 -19.77 9.73
N GLY A 205 -11.06 -20.42 10.53
CA GLY A 205 -12.46 -20.67 10.17
C GLY A 205 -13.25 -19.38 9.91
N VAL A 206 -12.99 -18.31 10.67
CA VAL A 206 -13.62 -16.99 10.45
C VAL A 206 -13.11 -16.31 9.18
N LEU A 207 -11.82 -16.47 8.84
CA LEU A 207 -11.16 -15.74 7.76
C LEU A 207 -11.01 -16.54 6.46
N GLY A 208 -11.49 -17.79 6.42
CA GLY A 208 -11.43 -18.66 5.25
C GLY A 208 -10.06 -19.29 5.00
N GLY A 209 -9.19 -19.32 6.01
CA GLY A 209 -7.93 -20.06 5.94
C GLY A 209 -8.16 -21.56 5.97
N THR A 210 -7.20 -22.30 5.42
CA THR A 210 -7.21 -23.76 5.37
C THR A 210 -6.08 -24.36 6.22
N ASN A 211 -6.11 -25.69 6.36
CA ASN A 211 -5.30 -26.59 7.19
C ASN A 211 -6.00 -27.07 8.45
#